data_AF-A0A9Q4CUY2-F1
#
_entry.id   AF-A0A9Q4CUY2-F1
#
_cell.length_a   1.000
_cell.length_b   1.000
_cell.length_c   1.000
_cell.angle_alpha   90.00
_cell.angle_beta   90.00
_cell.angle_gamma   90.00
#
_symmetry.space_group_name_H-M   'P 1'
#
loop_
_entity.id
_entity.type
_entity.pdbx_description
1 polymer ?
#
loop_
_entity_poly.entity_id
_entity_poly.type
_entity_poly.pdbx_seq_one_letter_code
_entity_poly.pdbx_strand_id
1 'polypeptide(L)'
;MEERGFHTSPNRIEVFRDIAEALNQANDLSAAIDAILPRLGDALGLETGWAFRFDEHKRSFVEVGASGLPPALDTCQQAPL
;
A
#
# COMPACT_ATOMS: atom_id res chain seq x y z
N MET A 1 -27.84 -3.37 33.94
CA MET A 1 -26.97 -2.35 33.31
C MET A 1 -25.89 -3.12 32.56
N GLU A 2 -26.12 -3.39 31.28
CA GLU A 2 -25.17 -4.05 30.39
C GLU A 2 -24.75 -3.01 29.35
N GLU A 3 -23.58 -2.42 29.57
CA GLU A 3 -22.92 -1.54 28.60
C GLU A 3 -22.36 -2.44 27.49
N ARG A 4 -23.16 -2.65 26.44
CA ARG A 4 -22.69 -3.28 25.20
C ARG A 4 -21.67 -2.35 24.54
N GLY A 5 -20.39 -2.72 24.63
CA GLY A 5 -19.32 -2.10 23.87
C GLY A 5 -19.64 -2.14 22.38
N PHE A 6 -19.97 -0.97 21.83
CA PHE A 6 -20.14 -0.77 20.41
C PHE A 6 -18.75 -0.92 19.78
N HIS A 7 -18.55 -1.96 18.97
CA HIS A 7 -17.37 -2.04 18.11
C HIS A 7 -17.47 -0.89 17.11
N THR A 8 -16.79 0.21 17.39
CA THR A 8 -16.58 1.29 16.42
C THR A 8 -15.69 0.73 15.34
N SER A 9 -16.28 0.26 14.23
CA SER A 9 -15.54 0.10 12.98
C SER A 9 -14.83 1.43 12.72
N PRO A 10 -13.50 1.46 12.52
CA PRO A 10 -12.78 2.71 12.32
C PRO A 10 -13.45 3.47 11.18
N ASN A 11 -13.82 4.72 11.44
CA ASN A 11 -14.48 5.54 10.44
C ASN A 11 -13.54 5.59 9.24
N ARG A 12 -14.02 5.24 8.05
CA ARG A 12 -13.19 5.10 6.83
C ARG A 12 -12.27 6.32 6.61
N ILE A 13 -12.72 7.49 7.04
CA ILE A 13 -11.98 8.76 7.03
C ILE A 13 -10.73 8.74 7.92
N GLU A 14 -10.79 8.11 9.08
CA GLU A 14 -9.64 7.98 9.99
C GLU A 14 -8.56 7.06 9.42
N VAL A 15 -8.96 6.01 8.71
CA VAL A 15 -8.04 5.12 7.98
C VAL A 15 -7.34 5.88 6.86
N PHE A 16 -8.07 6.67 6.07
CA PHE A 16 -7.45 7.51 5.03
C PHE A 16 -6.52 8.58 5.61
N ARG A 17 -6.85 9.15 6.78
CA ARG A 17 -5.99 10.12 7.45
C ARG A 17 -4.68 9.47 7.92
N ASP A 18 -4.75 8.31 8.57
CA ASP A 18 -3.56 7.54 9.01
C ASP A 18 -2.63 7.24 7.83
N ILE A 19 -3.20 6.80 6.71
CA ILE A 19 -2.46 6.54 5.47
C ILE A 19 -1.80 7.82 4.94
N ALA A 20 -2.52 8.95 4.92
CA ALA A 20 -1.97 10.22 4.44
C ALA A 20 -0.85 10.77 5.34
N GLU A 21 -0.98 10.63 6.67
CA GLU A 21 0.07 11.01 7.62
C GLU A 21 1.33 10.14 7.45
N ALA A 22 1.16 8.83 7.26
CA ALA A 22 2.26 7.91 7.01
C ALA A 22 2.99 8.24 5.69
N LEU A 23 2.27 8.58 4.61
CA LEU A 23 2.87 9.04 3.34
C LEU A 23 3.69 10.33 3.55
N ASN A 24 3.15 11.29 4.28
CA ASN A 24 3.77 12.60 4.46
C ASN A 24 5.05 12.56 5.31
N GLN A 25 5.20 11.55 6.17
CA GLN A 25 6.37 11.39 7.05
C GLN A 25 7.47 10.51 6.45
N ALA A 26 7.18 9.78 5.37
CA ALA A 26 8.14 8.86 4.80
C ALA A 26 9.17 9.60 3.94
N ASN A 27 10.42 9.59 4.39
CA ASN A 27 11.57 10.10 3.63
C ASN A 27 11.97 9.16 2.47
N ASP A 28 11.50 7.91 2.51
CA ASP A 28 11.69 6.91 1.47
C ASP A 28 10.32 6.48 0.93
N LEU A 29 10.03 6.88 -0.31
CA LEU A 29 8.74 6.63 -0.95
C LEU A 29 8.45 5.15 -1.11
N SER A 30 9.48 4.32 -1.36
CA SER A 30 9.28 2.88 -1.52
C SER A 30 8.85 2.25 -0.21
N ALA A 31 9.55 2.53 0.89
CA ALA A 31 9.17 2.04 2.21
C ALA A 31 7.77 2.51 2.65
N ALA A 32 7.38 3.74 2.28
CA ALA A 32 6.04 4.27 2.55
C ALA A 32 4.97 3.45 1.84
N ILE A 33 5.18 3.22 0.54
CA ILE A 33 4.22 2.55 -0.32
C ILE A 33 4.08 1.07 0.06
N ASP A 34 5.18 0.38 0.35
CA ASP A 34 5.14 -1.00 0.87
C ASP A 34 4.36 -1.11 2.18
N ALA A 35 4.46 -0.12 3.08
CA ALA A 35 3.72 -0.14 4.34
C ALA A 35 2.22 0.16 4.19
N ILE A 36 1.82 0.86 3.12
CA ILE A 36 0.47 1.38 2.93
C ILE A 36 -0.36 0.53 1.99
N LEU A 37 0.24 -0.05 0.94
CA LEU A 37 -0.43 -0.95 0.01
C LEU A 37 -1.28 -2.04 0.71
N PRO A 38 -0.79 -2.76 1.73
CA PRO A 38 -1.61 -3.75 2.43
C PRO A 38 -2.78 -3.10 3.18
N ARG A 39 -2.56 -1.94 3.84
CA ARG A 39 -3.61 -1.21 4.58
C ARG A 39 -4.71 -0.67 3.65
N LEU A 40 -4.32 -0.21 2.46
CA LEU A 40 -5.25 0.17 1.40
C LEU A 40 -6.01 -1.04 0.86
N GLY A 41 -5.32 -2.19 0.72
CA GLY A 41 -5.92 -3.47 0.38
C GLY A 41 -7.06 -3.84 1.33
N ASP A 42 -6.77 -3.86 2.63
CA ASP A 42 -7.76 -4.12 3.69
C ASP A 42 -8.91 -3.10 3.67
N ALA A 43 -8.61 -1.80 3.52
CA ALA A 43 -9.62 -0.74 3.57
C ALA A 43 -10.55 -0.72 2.35
N LEU A 44 -10.06 -1.14 1.18
CA LEU A 44 -10.80 -1.12 -0.08
C LEU A 44 -11.32 -2.51 -0.50
N GLY A 45 -10.98 -3.56 0.24
CA GLY A 45 -11.30 -4.95 -0.14
C GLY A 45 -10.54 -5.41 -1.38
N LEU A 46 -9.32 -4.92 -1.58
CA LEU A 46 -8.44 -5.31 -2.69
C LEU A 46 -7.43 -6.34 -2.18
N GLU A 47 -7.33 -7.47 -2.86
CA GLU A 47 -6.36 -8.52 -2.52
C GLU A 47 -4.94 -8.20 -3.01
N THR A 48 -4.84 -7.40 -4.08
CA THR A 48 -3.57 -7.18 -4.79
C THR A 48 -3.36 -5.70 -5.07
N GLY A 49 -2.14 -5.20 -4.87
CA GLY A 49 -1.75 -3.82 -5.16
C GLY A 49 -0.32 -3.72 -5.67
N TRP A 50 -0.10 -2.88 -6.67
CA TRP A 50 1.22 -2.65 -7.26
C TRP A 50 1.42 -1.17 -7.55
N ALA A 51 2.59 -0.64 -7.21
CA ALA A 51 2.89 0.77 -7.35
C ALA A 51 4.21 1.00 -8.08
N PHE A 52 4.15 1.94 -9.04
CA PHE A 52 5.30 2.35 -9.83
C PHE A 52 5.47 3.86 -9.73
N ARG A 53 6.72 4.30 -9.54
CA ARG A 53 7.12 5.70 -9.69
C ARG A 53 7.76 5.88 -11.04
N PHE A 54 7.40 6.95 -11.74
CA PHE A 54 8.14 7.36 -12.92
C PHE A 54 9.46 8.05 -12.50
N ASP A 55 10.59 7.51 -12.96
CA ASP A 55 11.91 8.11 -12.78
C ASP A 55 12.26 8.95 -14.01
N GLU A 56 12.25 10.28 -13.86
CA GLU A 56 12.51 11.21 -14.96
C GLU A 56 13.94 11.13 -15.50
N HIS A 57 14.92 10.76 -14.66
CA HIS A 57 16.31 10.64 -15.08
C HIS A 57 16.52 9.41 -15.96
N LYS A 58 15.86 8.31 -15.63
CA LYS A 58 15.93 7.05 -16.39
C LYS A 58 14.88 6.96 -17.50
N ARG A 59 13.91 7.89 -17.51
CA ARG A 59 12.70 7.87 -18.36
C ARG A 59 11.99 6.51 -18.31
N SER A 60 11.93 5.92 -17.13
CA SER A 60 11.40 4.57 -16.91
C SER A 60 10.55 4.51 -15.66
N PHE A 61 9.57 3.61 -15.63
CA PHE A 61 8.87 3.27 -14.40
C PHE A 61 9.74 2.37 -13.53
N VAL A 62 9.86 2.74 -12.26
CA VAL A 62 10.56 1.98 -11.22
C VAL A 62 9.51 1.53 -10.23
N GLU A 63 9.51 0.25 -9.93
CA GLU A 63 8.65 -0.30 -8.88
C GLU A 63 9.01 0.30 -7.52
N VAL A 64 7.99 0.69 -6.76
CA VAL A 64 8.15 1.25 -5.42
C VAL A 64 7.40 0.48 -4.35
N GLY A 65 6.66 -0.57 -4.72
CA GLY A 65 6.09 -1.50 -3.76
C GLY A 65 5.01 -2.39 -4.35
N ALA A 66 4.84 -3.56 -3.75
CA ALA A 66 3.91 -4.59 -4.19
C ALA A 66 3.31 -5.31 -2.99
N SER A 67 2.02 -5.63 -3.06
CA SER A 67 1.32 -6.41 -2.04
C SER A 67 0.37 -7.40 -2.69
N GLY A 68 0.48 -8.67 -2.32
CA GLY A 68 -0.44 -9.72 -2.76
C GLY A 68 -0.40 -9.98 -4.27
N LEU A 69 0.71 -9.72 -4.97
CA LEU A 69 0.78 -9.96 -6.40
C LEU A 69 0.51 -11.44 -6.72
N PRO A 70 -0.31 -11.74 -7.75
CA PRO A 70 -0.47 -13.10 -8.21
C PRO A 70 0.87 -13.61 -8.76
N PRO A 71 1.15 -14.92 -8.67
CA PRO A 71 2.46 -15.50 -9.00
C PRO A 71 2.91 -15.19 -10.44
N ALA A 72 1.96 -15.01 -11.37
CA ALA A 72 2.24 -14.63 -12.75
C ALA A 72 2.85 -13.22 -12.91
N LEU A 73 2.64 -12.31 -11.94
CA LEU A 73 3.16 -10.94 -11.94
C LEU A 73 4.40 -10.79 -11.04
N ASP A 74 4.48 -11.59 -9.98
CA ASP A 74 5.63 -11.63 -9.05
C ASP A 74 6.93 -12.11 -9.73
N THR A 75 6.80 -12.94 -10.78
CA THR A 75 7.95 -13.49 -11.51
C THR A 75 8.72 -12.43 -12.33
N CYS A 76 8.17 -11.23 -12.53
CA CYS A 76 8.86 -10.15 -13.26
C CYS A 76 10.13 -9.67 -12.55
N GLN A 77 10.25 -9.91 -11.24
CA GLN A 77 11.43 -9.58 -10.43
C GLN A 77 12.55 -10.64 -10.53
N GLN A 78 12.30 -11.78 -11.19
CA GLN A 78 13.24 -12.88 -11.35
C GLN A 78 13.52 -13.19 -12.83
N ALA A 79 14.11 -12.24 -13.56
CA ALA A 79 14.83 -12.55 -14.78
C ALA A 79 16.32 -12.20 -14.61
N PRO A 80 17.17 -13.13 -14.16
CA PRO A 80 18.57 -13.10 -14.53
C PRO A 80 18.69 -13.65 -15.97
N LEU A 81 19.23 -12.84 -16.88
CA LEU A 81 19.95 -13.32 -18.05
C LEU A 81 21.42 -12.93 -17.89
#